data_AF-A0A1Y4QT62-F1
#
_entry.id   AF-A0A1Y4QT62-F1
#
_cell.length_a   1.000
_cell.length_b   1.000
_cell.length_c   1.000
_cell.angle_alpha   90.00
_cell.angle_beta   90.00
_cell.angle_gamma   90.00
#
_symmetry.space_group_name_H-M   'P 1'
#
loop_
_entity.id
_entity.type
_entity.pdbx_description
1 polymer ?
#
loop_
_entity_poly.entity_id
_entity_poly.type
_entity_poly.pdbx_seq_one_letter_code
_entity_poly.pdbx_strand_id
1 'polypeptide(L)'
;MFSKLYITIRAKDQLDDAIIDPLSFILIDWNVDGSLIDWDIYPDRAKLEINIENDNYQHYDITFQGMQNIMELCYEYEFVMTIIDNDDSQEIYTTYYSTYNSSNFETEVSELLS
;
A
#
# COMPACT_ATOMS: atom_id res chain seq x y z
N MET A 1 8.52 -13.64 -10.61
CA MET A 1 7.68 -13.15 -9.51
C MET A 1 7.63 -11.64 -9.60
N PHE A 2 6.52 -11.12 -10.12
CA PHE A 2 6.35 -9.69 -10.34
C PHE A 2 5.40 -9.19 -9.25
N SER A 3 5.84 -8.25 -8.41
CA SER A 3 5.01 -7.67 -7.37
C SER A 3 4.70 -6.21 -7.70
N LYS A 4 3.42 -5.91 -7.88
CA LYS A 4 2.96 -4.51 -7.92
C LYS A 4 2.43 -4.16 -6.55
N LEU A 5 2.78 -2.97 -6.08
CA LEU A 5 2.24 -2.40 -4.86
C LEU A 5 1.48 -1.11 -5.21
N TYR A 6 0.20 -1.09 -4.88
CA TYR A 6 -0.66 0.07 -5.00
C TYR A 6 -1.11 0.50 -3.62
N ILE A 7 -0.91 1.77 -3.28
CA ILE A 7 -1.46 2.35 -2.05
C ILE A 7 -2.25 3.59 -2.40
N THR A 8 -3.43 3.73 -1.79
CA THR A 8 -4.26 4.94 -1.88
C THR A 8 -4.74 5.30 -0.48
N ILE A 9 -4.56 6.56 -0.13
CA ILE A 9 -5.08 7.17 1.09
C ILE A 9 -6.03 8.26 0.66
N ARG A 10 -7.25 8.30 1.21
CA ARG A 10 -8.22 9.35 0.90
C ARG A 10 -8.71 10.03 2.17
N ALA A 11 -8.75 11.35 2.12
CA ALA A 11 -9.37 12.20 3.12
C ALA A 11 -10.81 12.51 2.72
N LYS A 12 -11.66 12.85 3.70
CA LYS A 12 -13.03 13.30 3.41
C LYS A 12 -13.08 14.68 2.76
N ASP A 13 -12.19 15.57 3.20
CA ASP A 13 -12.18 16.98 2.78
C ASP A 13 -10.82 17.35 2.17
N GLN A 14 -9.77 17.40 3.00
CA GLN A 14 -8.41 17.73 2.59
C GLN A 14 -7.42 16.73 3.21
N LEU A 15 -6.48 16.25 2.40
CA LEU A 15 -5.38 15.41 2.86
C LEU A 15 -4.34 16.28 3.59
N ASP A 16 -3.96 15.87 4.80
CA ASP A 16 -2.72 16.31 5.44
C ASP A 16 -1.56 15.50 4.86
N ASP A 17 -0.73 16.13 4.04
CA ASP A 17 0.40 15.46 3.37
C ASP A 17 1.52 15.06 4.35
N ALA A 18 1.47 15.52 5.61
CA ALA A 18 2.40 15.08 6.66
C ALA A 18 2.34 13.57 6.95
N ILE A 19 1.26 12.88 6.54
CA ILE A 19 1.14 11.41 6.66
C ILE A 19 2.07 10.65 5.70
N ILE A 20 2.50 11.28 4.61
CA ILE A 20 3.25 10.64 3.52
C ILE A 20 4.65 10.19 3.97
N ASP A 21 5.34 11.03 4.74
CA ASP A 21 6.68 10.72 5.23
C ASP A 21 6.68 9.49 6.16
N PRO A 22 5.86 9.44 7.24
CA PRO A 22 5.73 8.24 8.09
C PRO A 22 5.39 6.97 7.32
N LEU A 23 4.47 7.03 6.35
CA LEU A 23 4.11 5.87 5.55
C LEU A 23 5.27 5.41 4.69
N SER A 24 6.00 6.34 4.07
CA SER A 24 7.18 6.02 3.26
C SER A 24 8.27 5.34 4.10
N PHE A 25 8.48 5.76 5.35
CA PHE A 25 9.40 5.08 6.27
C PHE A 25 8.97 3.64 6.58
N ILE A 26 7.67 3.40 6.81
CA ILE A 26 7.16 2.05 7.03
C ILE A 26 7.41 1.14 5.81
N LEU A 27 7.21 1.67 4.61
CA LEU A 27 7.47 0.91 3.38
C LEU A 27 8.96 0.57 3.22
N ILE A 28 9.86 1.51 3.53
CA ILE A 28 11.31 1.27 3.54
C ILE A 28 11.67 0.19 4.58
N ASP A 29 11.08 0.25 5.78
CA ASP A 29 11.25 -0.77 6.82
C ASP A 29 10.74 -2.15 6.38
N TRP A 30 9.77 -2.19 5.46
CA TRP A 30 9.32 -3.41 4.79
C TRP A 30 10.22 -3.83 3.62
N ASN A 31 11.41 -3.28 3.45
CA ASN A 31 12.35 -3.53 2.35
C ASN A 31 11.91 -3.02 0.97
N VAL A 32 10.95 -2.09 0.88
CA VAL A 32 10.68 -1.38 -0.38
C VAL A 32 11.85 -0.45 -0.68
N ASP A 33 12.39 -0.50 -1.90
CA ASP A 33 13.43 0.44 -2.35
C ASP A 33 12.86 1.87 -2.33
N GLY A 34 13.43 2.71 -1.46
CA GLY A 34 12.99 4.10 -1.29
C GLY A 34 13.11 4.96 -2.56
N SER A 35 13.93 4.56 -3.54
CA SER A 35 14.01 5.24 -4.84
C SER A 35 12.78 5.02 -5.72
N LEU A 36 11.96 4.01 -5.42
CA LEU A 36 10.71 3.71 -6.10
C LEU A 36 9.50 4.38 -5.45
N ILE A 37 9.67 4.96 -4.25
CA ILE A 37 8.58 5.61 -3.52
C ILE A 37 8.40 7.02 -4.08
N ASP A 38 7.41 7.18 -4.94
CA ASP A 38 6.99 8.47 -5.49
C ASP A 38 5.47 8.60 -5.35
N TRP A 39 5.01 9.53 -4.50
CA TRP A 39 3.60 9.72 -4.20
C TRP A 39 2.99 10.77 -5.10
N ASP A 40 1.92 10.41 -5.81
CA ASP A 40 1.03 11.36 -6.46
C ASP A 40 0.07 11.97 -5.43
N ILE A 41 0.30 13.24 -5.07
CA ILE A 41 -0.49 13.96 -4.07
C ILE A 41 -1.56 14.83 -4.75
N TYR A 42 -2.81 14.67 -4.32
CA TYR A 42 -3.98 15.43 -4.72
C TYR A 42 -4.62 16.09 -3.49
N PRO A 43 -5.53 17.07 -3.66
CA PRO A 43 -6.14 17.76 -2.52
C PRO A 43 -6.83 16.83 -1.51
N ASP A 44 -7.45 15.75 -1.99
CA ASP A 44 -8.28 14.82 -1.21
C ASP A 44 -7.64 13.43 -1.03
N ARG A 45 -6.50 13.15 -1.67
CA ARG A 45 -5.90 11.81 -1.66
C ARG A 45 -4.43 11.81 -2.02
N ALA A 46 -3.73 10.76 -1.61
CA ALA A 46 -2.41 10.43 -2.13
C ALA A 46 -2.40 9.01 -2.68
N LYS A 47 -1.60 8.79 -3.73
CA LYS A 47 -1.45 7.49 -4.38
C LYS A 47 0.02 7.15 -4.56
N LEU A 48 0.36 5.89 -4.37
CA LEU A 48 1.66 5.32 -4.68
C LEU A 48 1.44 4.09 -5.56
N GLU A 49 2.20 4.02 -6.64
CA GLU A 49 2.27 2.86 -7.53
C GLU A 49 3.73 2.46 -7.72
N ILE A 50 4.04 1.24 -7.30
CA ILE A 50 5.37 0.64 -7.48
C ILE A 50 5.21 -0.58 -8.38
N ASN A 51 5.91 -0.55 -9.50
CA ASN A 51 5.97 -1.64 -10.47
C ASN A 51 7.43 -2.10 -10.60
N ILE A 52 7.75 -3.29 -10.07
CA ILE A 52 9.11 -3.84 -10.14
C ILE A 52 9.13 -4.92 -11.22
N GLU A 53 9.95 -4.74 -12.26
CA GLU A 53 10.18 -5.79 -13.26
C GLU A 53 10.77 -7.05 -12.63
N ASN A 54 10.38 -8.23 -13.13
CA ASN A 54 10.72 -9.56 -12.58
C ASN A 54 12.20 -9.74 -12.22
N ASP A 55 13.13 -9.15 -12.99
CA ASP A 55 14.58 -9.32 -12.81
C ASP A 55 15.16 -8.47 -11.66
N ASN A 56 14.39 -7.50 -11.16
CA ASN A 56 14.77 -6.59 -10.07
C ASN A 56 13.89 -6.77 -8.82
N TYR A 57 13.12 -7.85 -8.73
CA TYR A 57 12.24 -8.09 -7.60
C TYR A 57 13.03 -8.17 -6.29
N GLN A 58 12.68 -7.28 -5.36
CA GLN A 58 13.11 -7.33 -3.98
C GLN A 58 11.91 -7.75 -3.13
N HIS A 59 12.11 -8.77 -2.30
CA HIS A 59 11.08 -9.23 -1.37
C HIS A 59 10.80 -8.14 -0.33
N TYR A 60 9.53 -7.79 -0.14
CA TYR A 60 9.08 -6.95 0.96
C TYR A 60 8.38 -7.76 2.05
N ASP A 61 8.54 -7.33 3.30
CA ASP A 61 8.04 -8.01 4.49
C ASP A 61 6.93 -7.20 5.17
N ILE A 62 5.67 -7.55 4.95
CA ILE A 62 4.56 -6.92 5.67
C ILE A 62 4.55 -7.39 7.11
N THR A 63 4.91 -6.50 8.03
CA THR A 63 4.93 -6.82 9.46
C THR A 63 3.64 -6.42 10.15
N PHE A 64 3.25 -7.18 11.18
CA PHE A 64 2.12 -6.81 12.03
C PHE A 64 2.29 -5.42 12.65
N GLN A 65 3.50 -5.08 13.13
CA GLN A 65 3.77 -3.76 13.70
C GLN A 65 3.65 -2.65 12.65
N GLY A 66 4.17 -2.85 11.43
CA GLY A 66 4.01 -1.88 10.36
C GLY A 66 2.54 -1.65 10.02
N MET A 67 1.74 -2.72 9.95
CA MET A 67 0.31 -2.61 9.71
C MET A 67 -0.42 -1.86 10.85
N GLN A 68 -0.04 -2.09 12.12
CA GLN A 68 -0.59 -1.31 13.23
C GLN A 68 -0.23 0.18 13.12
N ASN A 69 1.02 0.51 12.75
CA ASN A 69 1.43 1.90 12.56
C ASN A 69 0.65 2.57 11.41
N ILE A 70 0.43 1.86 10.29
CA ILE A 70 -0.40 2.37 9.19
C ILE A 70 -1.83 2.62 9.66
N MET A 71 -2.42 1.71 10.44
CA MET A 71 -3.76 1.92 11.02
C MET A 71 -3.83 3.19 11.88
N GLU A 72 -2.85 3.41 12.74
CA GLU A 72 -2.81 4.58 13.62
C GLU A 72 -2.67 5.87 12.81
N LEU A 73 -1.80 5.89 11.80
CA LEU A 73 -1.61 7.02 10.90
C LEU A 73 -2.86 7.30 10.07
N CYS A 74 -3.52 6.25 9.57
CA CYS A 74 -4.64 6.36 8.65
C CYS A 74 -6.01 6.40 9.33
N TYR A 75 -6.09 6.54 10.65
CA TYR A 75 -7.37 6.44 11.38
C TYR A 75 -8.45 7.39 10.83
N GLU A 76 -8.10 8.64 10.51
CA GLU A 76 -9.06 9.62 9.97
C GLU A 76 -9.28 9.50 8.45
N TYR A 77 -8.61 8.55 7.79
CA TYR A 77 -8.56 8.39 6.34
C TYR A 77 -9.19 7.06 5.89
N GLU A 78 -9.59 6.99 4.62
CA GLU A 78 -9.78 5.72 3.94
C GLU A 78 -8.41 5.25 3.44
N PHE A 79 -8.03 4.01 3.78
CA PHE A 79 -6.78 3.39 3.33
C PHE A 79 -7.08 2.17 2.48
N VAL A 80 -6.39 2.05 1.35
CA VAL A 80 -6.41 0.87 0.48
C VAL A 80 -4.99 0.55 0.06
N MET A 81 -4.55 -0.68 0.33
CA MET A 81 -3.30 -1.23 -0.18
C MET A 81 -3.59 -2.52 -0.94
N THR A 82 -3.21 -2.57 -2.21
CA THR A 82 -3.34 -3.76 -3.04
C THR A 82 -1.96 -4.23 -3.48
N ILE A 83 -1.70 -5.50 -3.22
CA ILE A 83 -0.52 -6.22 -3.65
C ILE A 83 -0.94 -7.17 -4.75
N ILE A 84 -0.22 -7.17 -5.87
CA ILE A 84 -0.41 -8.12 -6.95
C ILE A 84 0.86 -8.95 -7.08
N ASP A 85 0.77 -10.24 -6.76
CA ASP A 85 1.84 -11.21 -6.92
C ASP A 85 1.59 -12.03 -8.20
N ASN A 86 2.60 -12.08 -9.07
CA ASN A 86 2.55 -12.82 -10.32
C ASN A 86 3.40 -14.09 -10.21
N ASP A 87 2.77 -15.26 -10.30
CA ASP A 87 3.44 -16.56 -10.29
C ASP A 87 3.27 -17.25 -11.65
N ASP A 88 3.89 -16.69 -12.71
CA ASP A 88 4.06 -17.16 -14.11
C ASP A 88 2.82 -17.76 -14.85
N SER A 89 1.68 -17.84 -14.18
CA SER A 89 0.50 -18.61 -14.55
C SER A 89 -0.80 -17.97 -14.06
N GLN A 90 -0.75 -17.19 -12.96
CA GLN A 90 -1.88 -16.47 -12.39
C GLN A 90 -1.42 -15.20 -11.67
N GLU A 91 -2.24 -14.15 -11.73
CA GLU A 91 -2.10 -12.95 -10.90
C GLU A 91 -2.99 -13.09 -9.66
N ILE A 92 -2.36 -13.19 -8.49
CA ILE A 92 -3.05 -13.18 -7.20
C ILE A 92 -2.98 -11.77 -6.67
N TYR A 93 -4.12 -11.24 -6.22
CA TYR A 93 -4.12 -9.95 -5.53
C TYR A 93 -4.64 -10.08 -4.11
N THR A 94 -3.96 -9.37 -3.20
CA THR A 94 -4.35 -9.22 -1.80
C THR A 94 -4.57 -7.73 -1.54
N THR A 95 -5.79 -7.38 -1.13
CA THR A 95 -6.16 -6.01 -0.78
C THR A 95 -6.43 -5.90 0.72
N TYR A 96 -5.69 -5.02 1.38
CA TYR A 96 -5.97 -4.56 2.73
C TYR A 96 -6.67 -3.22 2.64
N TYR A 97 -7.81 -3.08 3.31
CA TYR A 97 -8.57 -1.83 3.28
C TYR A 97 -9.14 -1.47 4.63
N SER A 98 -9.24 -0.17 4.88
CA SER A 98 -9.84 0.39 6.07
C SER A 98 -10.69 1.59 5.67
N THR A 99 -11.90 1.64 6.22
CA THR A 99 -12.79 2.78 6.02
C THR A 99 -12.45 3.89 7.03
N TYR A 100 -12.97 5.09 6.80
CA TYR A 100 -12.75 6.22 7.71
C TYR A 100 -13.08 5.90 9.17
N ASN A 101 -12.20 6.32 10.09
CA ASN A 101 -12.32 6.12 11.54
C ASN A 101 -12.41 4.64 11.94
N SER A 102 -11.83 3.75 11.13
CA SER A 102 -11.72 2.33 11.47
C SER A 102 -10.40 2.06 12.17
N SER A 103 -10.44 1.15 13.16
CA SER A 103 -9.28 0.63 13.86
C SER A 103 -8.88 -0.77 13.38
N ASN A 104 -9.47 -1.24 12.27
CA ASN A 104 -9.23 -2.55 11.71
C ASN A 104 -9.00 -2.47 10.19
N PHE A 105 -8.23 -3.43 9.67
CA PHE A 105 -8.21 -3.75 8.25
C PHE A 105 -9.19 -4.88 7.95
N GLU A 106 -9.88 -4.76 6.83
CA GLU A 106 -10.49 -5.88 6.13
C GLU A 106 -9.50 -6.38 5.06
N THR A 107 -9.61 -7.66 4.71
CA THR A 107 -8.70 -8.29 3.73
C THR A 107 -9.52 -9.04 2.69
N GLU A 108 -9.24 -8.76 1.43
CA GLU A 108 -9.78 -9.49 0.29
C GLU A 108 -8.62 -10.14 -0.47
N VAL A 109 -8.70 -11.46 -0.69
CA VAL A 109 -7.76 -12.21 -1.53
C VAL A 109 -8.55 -12.81 -2.67
N SER A 110 -8.13 -12.53 -3.89
CA SER A 110 -8.84 -12.94 -5.10
C SER A 110 -7.86 -13.22 -6.24
N GLU A 111 -8.30 -14.04 -7.19
CA GLU A 111 -7.53 -14.41 -8.38
C GLU A 111 -8.06 -13.62 -9.58
N LEU A 112 -7.18 -12.93 -10.31
CA LEU A 112 -7.50 -12.45 -11.66
C LEU A 112 -7.37 -13.65 -12.59
N LEU A 113 -8.46 -14.38 -12.80
CA LEU A 113 -8.52 -15.41 -13.84
C LEU A 113 -8.33 -14.72 -15.20
N SER A 114 -7.17 -14.97 -15.81
CA SER A 114 -6.83 -14.56 -17.18
C SER A 114 -7.80 -15.12 -18.21
#